data_AF-A0A7S2BWE6-F1
#
_entry.id   AF-A0A7S2BWE6-F1
#
_cell.length_a   1.000
_cell.length_b   1.000
_cell.length_c   1.000
_cell.angle_alpha   90.00
_cell.angle_beta   90.00
_cell.angle_gamma   90.00
#
_symmetry.space_group_name_H-M   'P 1'
#
loop_
_entity.id
_entity.type
_entity.pdbx_description
1 polymer ?
#
loop_
_entity_poly.entity_id
_entity_poly.type
_entity_poly.pdbx_seq_one_letter_code
_entity_poly.pdbx_strand_id
1 'polypeptide(L)'
;SVGWFAVSWMNSGRLRSIYDAQQAVAAEKELLEMIITMMCDAMVWLSSDESTVLRCDQRFQMIVGKEMSGLDLSEALGIGEQSRLQESLARARTAPVLIPTTLRTT
;
A
#
# COMPACT_ATOMS: atom_id res chain seq x y z
N SER A 1 28.10 -28.99 30.87
CA SER A 1 26.63 -28.79 30.95
C SER A 1 26.21 -27.31 30.85
N VAL A 2 26.98 -26.35 31.38
CA VAL A 2 26.60 -24.92 31.46
C VAL A 2 26.49 -24.18 30.09
N GLY A 3 27.27 -24.59 29.08
CA GLY A 3 27.26 -23.92 27.76
C GLY A 3 25.93 -24.02 26.99
N TRP A 4 25.20 -25.13 27.13
CA TRP A 4 23.91 -25.33 26.44
C TRP A 4 22.81 -24.41 26.98
N PHE A 5 22.84 -24.12 28.29
CA PHE A 5 21.93 -23.15 28.87
C PHE A 5 22.22 -21.75 28.33
N ALA A 6 23.48 -21.31 28.32
CA ALA A 6 23.84 -19.99 27.80
C ALA A 6 23.40 -19.78 26.34
N VAL A 7 23.60 -20.79 25.48
CA VAL A 7 23.14 -20.75 24.08
C VAL A 7 21.62 -20.71 23.99
N SER A 8 20.91 -21.49 24.82
CA SER A 8 19.45 -21.47 24.88
C SER A 8 18.91 -20.08 25.29
N TRP A 9 19.47 -19.50 26.36
CA TRP A 9 19.11 -18.15 26.84
C TRP A 9 19.36 -17.07 25.79
N MET A 10 20.50 -17.12 25.09
CA MET A 10 20.80 -16.19 23.99
C MET A 10 19.81 -16.35 22.84
N ASN A 11 19.45 -17.57 22.47
CA ASN A 11 18.46 -17.83 21.42
C ASN A 11 17.06 -17.36 21.82
N SER A 12 16.63 -17.57 23.06
CA SER A 12 15.35 -17.10 23.58
C SER A 12 15.27 -15.57 23.58
N GLY A 13 16.33 -14.88 24.02
CA GLY A 13 16.40 -13.41 23.96
C GLY A 13 16.35 -12.88 22.53
N ARG A 14 17.09 -13.52 21.62
CA ARG A 14 17.10 -13.13 20.20
C ARG A 14 15.73 -13.32 19.54
N LEU A 15 15.08 -14.46 19.75
CA LEU A 15 13.75 -14.73 19.21
C LEU A 15 12.71 -13.71 19.71
N ARG A 16 12.78 -13.37 21.00
CA ARG A 16 11.91 -12.35 21.58
C ARG A 16 12.14 -10.98 20.95
N SER A 17 13.41 -10.57 20.78
CA SER A 17 13.72 -9.29 20.13
C SER A 17 13.21 -9.21 18.67
N ILE A 18 13.28 -10.32 17.93
CA ILE A 18 12.76 -10.38 16.56
C ILE A 18 11.24 -10.30 16.56
N TYR A 19 10.58 -11.01 17.48
CA TYR A 19 9.14 -10.97 17.64
C TYR A 19 8.65 -9.57 18.00
N ASP A 20 9.27 -8.93 18.99
CA ASP A 20 8.93 -7.57 19.43
C ASP A 20 9.11 -6.57 18.28
N ALA A 21 10.18 -6.71 17.48
CA ALA A 21 10.40 -5.88 16.29
C ALA A 21 9.34 -6.11 15.21
N GLN A 22 8.96 -7.37 14.94
CA GLN A 22 7.88 -7.68 14.00
C GLN A 22 6.54 -7.09 14.45
N GLN A 23 6.26 -7.14 15.75
CA GLN A 23 5.03 -6.59 16.31
C GLN A 23 5.00 -5.06 16.23
N ALA A 24 6.13 -4.39 16.47
CA ALA A 24 6.25 -2.94 16.31
C ALA A 24 6.02 -2.51 14.85
N VAL A 25 6.63 -3.21 13.89
CA VAL A 25 6.44 -2.94 12.45
C VAL A 25 4.99 -3.18 12.03
N ALA A 26 4.33 -4.22 12.55
CA ALA A 26 2.92 -4.47 12.28
C ALA A 26 2.02 -3.34 12.80
N ALA A 27 2.28 -2.86 14.01
CA ALA A 27 1.53 -1.76 14.61
C ALA A 27 1.73 -0.44 13.85
N GLU A 28 2.97 -0.14 13.43
CA GLU A 28 3.26 1.05 12.62
C GLU A 28 2.56 0.99 11.26
N LYS A 29 2.58 -0.18 10.61
CA LYS A 29 1.86 -0.40 9.36
C LYS A 29 0.36 -0.16 9.51
N GLU A 30 -0.26 -0.71 10.55
CA GLU A 30 -1.70 -0.53 10.81
C GLU A 30 -2.05 0.95 11.02
N LEU A 31 -1.21 1.67 11.78
CA LEU A 31 -1.39 3.09 12.03
C LEU A 31 -1.27 3.91 10.74
N LEU A 32 -0.29 3.61 9.87
CA LEU A 32 -0.14 4.26 8.58
C LEU A 32 -1.32 3.98 7.65
N GLU A 33 -1.80 2.72 7.58
CA GLU A 33 -2.99 2.36 6.80
C GLU A 33 -4.22 3.12 7.29
N MET A 34 -4.39 3.28 8.60
CA MET A 34 -5.47 4.08 9.19
C MET A 34 -5.39 5.56 8.78
N ILE A 35 -4.21 6.17 8.86
CA ILE A 35 -4.02 7.58 8.46
C ILE A 35 -4.38 7.78 6.99
N ILE A 36 -3.90 6.91 6.10
CA ILE A 36 -4.19 7.01 4.66
C ILE A 36 -5.69 6.84 4.42
N THR A 37 -6.34 5.88 5.11
CA THR A 37 -7.79 5.64 5.01
C THR A 37 -8.62 6.83 5.50
N MET A 38 -8.10 7.63 6.43
CA MET A 38 -8.76 8.86 6.91
C MET A 38 -8.58 10.04 5.96
N MET A 39 -7.48 10.08 5.21
CA MET A 39 -7.15 11.20 4.31
C MET A 39 -7.67 11.01 2.89
N CYS A 40 -7.83 9.76 2.44
CA CYS A 40 -8.20 9.42 1.08
C CYS A 40 -9.61 8.83 1.01
N ASP A 41 -10.36 9.19 -0.02
CA ASP A 41 -11.67 8.59 -0.31
C ASP A 41 -11.55 7.10 -0.63
N ALA A 42 -10.45 6.70 -1.28
CA ALA A 42 -10.16 5.33 -1.66
C ALA A 42 -8.66 5.09 -1.85
N MET A 43 -8.24 3.82 -1.77
CA MET A 43 -6.86 3.36 -1.97
C MET A 43 -6.76 2.31 -3.07
N VAL A 44 -5.73 2.47 -3.91
CA VAL A 44 -5.38 1.53 -4.97
C VAL A 44 -3.86 1.32 -4.98
N TRP A 45 -3.43 0.08 -5.20
CA TRP A 45 -2.03 -0.29 -5.31
C TRP A 45 -1.78 -0.79 -6.73
N LEU A 46 -0.79 -0.20 -7.37
CA LEU A 46 -0.45 -0.48 -8.76
C LEU A 46 0.80 -1.35 -8.86
N SER A 47 0.88 -2.10 -9.95
CA SER A 47 2.07 -2.81 -10.39
C SER A 47 3.16 -1.81 -10.77
N SER A 48 4.39 -2.31 -10.95
CA SER A 48 5.52 -1.50 -11.43
C SER A 48 5.31 -0.93 -12.84
N ASP A 49 4.35 -1.47 -13.59
CA ASP A 49 3.89 -0.92 -14.88
C ASP A 49 3.02 0.33 -14.75
N GLU A 50 2.66 0.73 -13.52
CA GLU A 50 1.87 1.92 -13.21
C GLU A 50 0.43 1.90 -13.76
N SER A 51 -0.05 0.75 -14.26
CA SER A 51 -1.39 0.62 -14.81
C SER A 51 -2.16 -0.54 -14.20
N THR A 52 -1.52 -1.68 -13.93
CA THR A 52 -2.22 -2.86 -13.43
C THR A 52 -2.54 -2.71 -11.94
N VAL A 53 -3.81 -2.82 -11.56
CA VAL A 53 -4.24 -2.79 -10.16
C VAL A 53 -3.89 -4.12 -9.49
N LEU A 54 -2.98 -4.11 -8.52
CA LEU A 54 -2.63 -5.32 -7.75
C LEU A 54 -3.65 -5.61 -6.65
N ARG A 55 -4.11 -4.55 -5.98
CA ARG A 55 -5.14 -4.59 -4.94
C ARG A 55 -5.79 -3.21 -4.83
N CYS A 56 -7.01 -3.16 -4.32
CA CYS A 56 -7.73 -1.93 -4.02
C CYS A 56 -8.65 -2.14 -2.82
N ASP A 57 -9.03 -1.05 -2.16
CA ASP A 57 -10.03 -1.12 -1.10
C ASP A 57 -11.47 -1.22 -1.68
N GLN A 58 -12.42 -1.55 -0.81
CA GLN A 58 -13.83 -1.66 -1.21
C GLN A 58 -14.41 -0.33 -1.67
N ARG A 59 -13.91 0.80 -1.15
CA ARG A 59 -14.39 2.14 -1.53
C ARG A 59 -14.06 2.45 -2.98
N PHE A 60 -12.85 2.13 -3.42
CA PHE A 60 -12.43 2.25 -4.80
C PHE A 60 -13.34 1.46 -5.75
N GLN A 61 -13.63 0.20 -5.42
CA GLN A 61 -14.51 -0.65 -6.22
C GLN A 61 -15.93 -0.08 -6.30
N MET A 62 -16.44 0.51 -5.22
CA MET A 62 -17.74 1.19 -5.23
C MET A 62 -17.74 2.45 -6.08
N ILE A 63 -16.65 3.23 -6.09
CA ILE A 63 -16.50 4.45 -6.91
C ILE A 63 -16.46 4.10 -8.41
N VAL A 64 -15.72 3.05 -8.77
CA VAL A 64 -15.60 2.60 -10.17
C VAL A 64 -16.82 1.78 -10.60
N GLY A 65 -17.51 1.12 -9.66
CA GLY A 65 -18.67 0.28 -9.94
C GLY A 65 -18.32 -1.12 -10.44
N LYS A 66 -17.05 -1.56 -10.38
CA LYS A 66 -16.61 -2.91 -10.74
C LYS A 66 -15.42 -3.38 -9.91
N GLU A 67 -15.21 -4.69 -9.91
CA GLU A 67 -14.00 -5.33 -9.36
C GLU A 67 -12.81 -4.97 -10.26
N MET A 68 -11.71 -4.52 -9.66
CA MET A 68 -10.58 -3.94 -10.38
C MET A 68 -9.27 -4.71 -10.20
N SER A 69 -9.19 -5.72 -9.34
CA SER A 69 -7.94 -6.42 -9.07
C SER A 69 -7.51 -7.23 -10.30
N GLY A 70 -6.27 -7.02 -10.74
CA GLY A 70 -5.71 -7.60 -11.95
C GLY A 70 -6.14 -6.90 -13.24
N LEU A 71 -6.96 -5.84 -13.17
CA LEU A 71 -7.34 -5.05 -14.34
C LEU A 71 -6.44 -3.84 -14.53
N ASP A 72 -6.41 -3.33 -15.75
CA ASP A 72 -5.75 -2.07 -16.05
C ASP A 72 -6.60 -0.90 -15.53
N LEU A 73 -5.99 -0.05 -14.70
CA LEU A 73 -6.62 1.14 -14.12
C LEU A 73 -7.16 2.08 -15.21
N SER A 74 -6.52 2.11 -16.38
CA SER A 74 -6.92 2.95 -17.51
C SER A 74 -8.31 2.61 -18.05
N GLU A 75 -8.82 1.39 -17.82
CA GLU A 75 -10.19 0.98 -18.16
C GLU A 75 -11.26 1.61 -17.26
N ALA A 76 -10.86 2.11 -16.08
CA ALA A 76 -11.74 2.79 -15.14
C ALA A 76 -11.71 4.32 -15.28
N LEU A 77 -10.81 4.84 -16.13
CA LEU A 77 -10.55 6.27 -16.28
C LEU A 77 -11.19 6.83 -17.55
N GLY A 78 -11.78 8.02 -17.42
CA GLY A 78 -12.25 8.79 -18.58
C GLY A 78 -11.13 9.17 -19.56
N ILE A 79 -11.54 9.45 -20.80
CA ILE A 79 -10.64 9.92 -21.87
C ILE A 79 -9.93 11.20 -21.40
N GLY A 80 -8.59 11.17 -21.36
CA GLY A 80 -7.73 12.29 -20.92
C GLY A 80 -7.23 12.19 -19.47
N GLU A 81 -7.86 11.38 -18.62
CA GLU A 81 -7.39 11.18 -17.24
C GLU A 81 -6.14 10.29 -17.19
N GLN A 82 -5.95 9.41 -18.17
CA GLN A 82 -4.78 8.54 -18.27
C GLN A 82 -3.47 9.35 -18.34
N SER A 83 -3.40 10.38 -19.19
CA SER A 83 -2.21 11.23 -19.30
C SER A 83 -1.95 12.01 -18.01
N ARG A 84 -2.99 12.56 -17.39
CA ARG A 84 -2.89 13.27 -16.10
C ARG A 84 -2.42 12.36 -14.97
N LEU A 85 -2.90 11.11 -14.96
CA LEU A 85 -2.46 10.10 -14.01
C LEU A 85 -0.98 9.75 -14.24
N GLN A 86 -0.56 9.52 -15.49
CA GLN A 86 0.84 9.22 -15.80
C GLN A 86 1.79 10.34 -15.37
N GLU A 87 1.45 11.61 -15.64
CA GLU A 87 2.23 12.76 -15.17
C GLU A 87 2.28 12.84 -13.64
N SER A 88 1.20 12.43 -12.98
CA SER A 88 1.09 12.38 -11.53
C SER A 88 1.96 11.28 -10.93
N LEU A 89 1.92 10.08 -11.50
CA LEU A 89 2.74 8.94 -11.09
C LEU A 89 4.23 9.20 -11.36
N ALA A 90 4.58 9.81 -12.49
CA ALA A 90 5.95 10.19 -12.80
C ALA A 90 6.58 11.09 -11.71
N ARG A 91 5.81 12.03 -11.15
CA ARG A 91 6.26 12.87 -10.03
C ARG A 91 6.39 12.08 -8.73
N ALA A 92 5.45 11.15 -8.47
CA ALA A 92 5.42 10.33 -7.27
C ALA A 92 6.58 9.31 -7.15
N ARG A 93 7.32 9.04 -8.24
CA ARG A 93 8.51 8.17 -8.21
C ARG A 93 9.64 8.67 -7.31
N THR A 94 9.68 9.97 -7.01
CA THR A 94 10.78 10.59 -6.25
C THR A 94 10.45 10.78 -4.77
N ALA A 95 9.18 11.00 -4.44
CA ALA A 95 8.69 11.21 -3.08
C ALA A 95 7.17 10.96 -3.03
N PRO A 96 6.58 10.69 -1.86
CA PRO A 96 5.13 10.70 -1.71
C PRO A 96 4.58 12.08 -2.11
N VAL A 97 3.73 12.12 -3.14
CA VAL A 97 3.11 13.37 -3.60
C VAL A 97 1.61 13.32 -3.30
N LEU A 98 1.11 14.34 -2.60
CA LEU A 98 -0.31 14.64 -2.55
C LEU A 98 -0.66 15.40 -3.83
N ILE A 99 -1.40 14.76 -4.73
CA ILE A 99 -1.80 15.38 -5.98
C ILE A 99 -3.29 15.64 -5.89
N PRO A 100 -3.74 16.92 -5.88
CA PRO A 100 -5.15 17.25 -5.96
C PRO A 100 -5.63 16.92 -7.38
N THR A 101 -6.02 15.67 -7.59
CA THR A 101 -6.60 15.19 -8.85
C THR A 101 -7.97 14.61 -8.55
N THR A 102 -8.99 15.25 -9.11
CA THR A 102 -10.31 14.63 -9.26
C THR A 102 -10.24 13.67 -10.44
N LEU A 103 -10.34 12.37 -10.16
CA LEU A 103 -10.50 11.35 -11.20
C LEU A 103 -11.98 11.27 -11.57
N ARG A 104 -12.28 11.38 -12.86
CA ARG A 104 -13.62 11.14 -13.39
C ARG A 104 -13.72 9.71 -13.89
N THR A 105 -14.58 8.93 -13.24
CA THR A 105 -14.99 7.60 -13.70
C THR A 105 -16.03 7.73 -14.83
N THR A 106 -15.99 6.80 -15.78
CA THR A 106 -16.92 6.73 -16.93
C THR A 106 -18.22 6.02 -16.58
#